data_AF-A0A0J1FR91-F1
#
_entry.id   AF-A0A0J1FR91-F1
#
_cell.length_a   1.000
_cell.length_b   1.000
_cell.length_c   1.000
_cell.angle_alpha   90.00
_cell.angle_beta   90.00
_cell.angle_gamma   90.00
#
_symmetry.space_group_name_H-M   'P 1'
#
loop_
_entity.id
_entity.type
_entity.pdbx_description
1 polymer ?
#
loop_
_entity_poly.entity_id
_entity_poly.type
_entity_poly.pdbx_seq_one_letter_code
_entity_poly.pdbx_strand_id
1 'polypeptide(L)'
;MRKLRNSSNRNGRSFYIEEKGYADHNLVKTEHDVLVKTLTQLQAERSDWMSKVNKRDTRLARTLELEAVLEAQGDKLTEFNDDLYRKLVEKIVVKERTKLIFQFKNGLAFEETYTLKRGHDIF
;
A
#
# COMPACT_ATOMS: atom_id res chain seq x y z
N MET A 1 35.53 -34.34 28.73
CA MET A 1 35.55 -33.72 27.38
C MET A 1 34.41 -34.28 26.52
N ARG A 2 33.77 -33.41 25.72
CA ARG A 2 32.82 -33.63 24.60
C ARG A 2 31.31 -33.77 24.89
N LYS A 3 30.63 -32.65 24.58
CA LYS A 3 29.21 -32.43 24.23
C LYS A 3 28.83 -33.18 22.94
N LEU A 4 27.64 -33.79 22.86
CA LEU A 4 26.81 -33.93 21.63
C LEU A 4 25.33 -34.17 22.06
N ARG A 5 24.51 -33.13 22.23
CA ARG A 5 23.50 -32.61 21.28
C ARG A 5 22.50 -33.67 20.78
N ASN A 6 21.43 -33.90 21.55
CA ASN A 6 20.20 -34.55 21.07
C ASN A 6 19.43 -33.54 20.21
N SER A 7 19.53 -33.67 18.89
CA SER A 7 18.67 -32.97 17.94
C SER A 7 18.01 -34.00 17.04
N SER A 8 16.84 -34.49 17.42
CA SER A 8 15.96 -35.16 16.47
C SER A 8 14.53 -35.17 16.98
N ASN A 9 13.73 -34.19 16.55
CA ASN A 9 12.28 -34.38 16.49
C ASN A 9 11.66 -33.55 15.36
N ARG A 10 12.09 -33.81 14.12
CA ARG A 10 11.43 -33.28 12.91
C ARG A 10 11.16 -34.32 11.84
N ASN A 11 11.21 -35.62 12.18
CA ASN A 11 10.95 -36.71 11.23
C ASN A 11 9.79 -37.63 11.63
N GLY A 12 9.11 -37.41 12.77
CA GLY A 12 8.10 -38.34 13.29
C GLY A 12 6.74 -38.36 12.56
N ARG A 13 6.53 -37.50 11.54
CA ARG A 13 5.26 -37.44 10.80
C ARG A 13 5.32 -38.02 9.39
N SER A 14 6.50 -38.40 8.90
CA SER A 14 6.64 -38.96 7.54
C SER A 14 6.36 -40.47 7.46
N PHE A 15 6.28 -41.16 8.59
CA PHE A 15 6.32 -42.63 8.62
C PHE A 15 4.96 -43.34 8.73
N TYR A 16 3.85 -42.62 8.84
CA TYR A 16 2.51 -43.25 8.94
C TYR A 16 1.90 -43.61 7.58
N ILE A 17 2.60 -43.40 6.47
CA ILE A 17 2.11 -43.70 5.12
C ILE A 17 2.72 -45.02 4.59
N GLU A 18 3.78 -45.54 5.22
CA GLU A 18 4.45 -46.77 4.76
C GLU A 18 3.68 -48.05 5.13
N GLU A 19 2.75 -48.00 6.08
CA GLU A 19 2.04 -49.20 6.55
C GLU A 19 0.76 -49.52 5.76
N LYS A 20 0.36 -48.70 4.80
CA LYS A 20 -0.72 -49.01 3.86
C LYS A 20 -0.26 -48.65 2.46
N GLY A 21 0.17 -49.66 1.71
CA GLY A 21 0.47 -49.55 0.28
C GLY A 21 -0.65 -48.84 -0.49
N TYR A 22 -0.28 -48.28 -1.65
CA TYR A 22 -1.11 -47.49 -2.58
C TYR A 22 -1.10 -45.96 -2.39
N ALA A 23 0.08 -45.37 -2.15
CA ALA A 23 0.32 -44.02 -2.64
C ALA A 23 1.64 -44.03 -3.42
N ASP A 24 1.55 -43.89 -4.74
CA ASP A 24 2.73 -43.66 -5.58
C ASP A 24 3.46 -42.44 -5.00
N HIS A 25 4.65 -42.66 -4.47
CA HIS A 25 5.43 -41.63 -3.79
C HIS A 25 5.66 -40.41 -4.70
N ASN A 26 5.74 -40.64 -6.01
CA ASN A 26 5.84 -39.57 -6.99
C ASN A 26 4.53 -38.78 -7.09
N LEU A 27 3.38 -39.45 -7.06
CA LEU A 27 2.06 -38.81 -7.07
C LEU A 27 1.89 -37.91 -5.83
N VAL A 28 2.18 -38.42 -4.63
CA VAL A 28 2.08 -37.65 -3.38
C VAL A 28 3.00 -36.43 -3.40
N LYS A 29 4.23 -36.59 -3.90
CA LYS A 29 5.17 -35.48 -4.04
C LYS A 29 4.68 -34.44 -5.05
N THR A 30 4.13 -34.86 -6.18
CA THR A 30 3.59 -33.92 -7.18
C THR A 30 2.38 -33.16 -6.65
N GLU A 31 1.46 -33.81 -5.95
CA GLU A 31 0.30 -33.16 -5.33
C GLU A 31 0.75 -32.18 -4.24
N HIS A 32 1.71 -32.59 -3.40
CA HIS A 32 2.31 -31.72 -2.40
C HIS A 32 2.94 -30.47 -3.03
N ASP A 33 3.72 -30.63 -4.11
CA ASP A 33 4.36 -29.50 -4.78
C ASP A 33 3.36 -28.55 -5.43
N VAL A 34 2.25 -29.07 -5.98
CA VAL A 34 1.13 -28.26 -6.48
C VAL A 34 0.48 -27.49 -5.34
N LEU A 35 0.17 -28.16 -4.23
CA LEU A 35 -0.43 -27.52 -3.06
C LEU A 35 0.46 -26.43 -2.47
N VAL A 36 1.77 -26.67 -2.37
CA VAL A 36 2.74 -25.67 -1.89
C VAL A 36 2.76 -24.46 -2.83
N LYS A 37 2.81 -24.67 -4.14
CA LYS A 37 2.76 -23.57 -5.13
C LYS A 37 1.48 -22.74 -4.97
N THR A 38 0.33 -23.40 -4.92
CA THR A 38 -0.96 -22.72 -4.74
C THR A 38 -1.01 -21.96 -3.41
N LEU A 39 -0.52 -22.55 -2.33
CA LEU A 39 -0.47 -21.88 -1.02
C LEU A 39 0.40 -20.62 -1.08
N THR A 40 1.60 -20.70 -1.66
CA THR A 40 2.48 -19.55 -1.80
C THR A 40 1.87 -18.44 -2.66
N GLN A 41 1.18 -18.80 -3.74
CA GLN A 41 0.47 -17.84 -4.59
C GLN A 41 -0.66 -17.14 -3.81
N LEU A 42 -1.51 -17.90 -3.11
CA LEU A 42 -2.61 -17.33 -2.32
C LEU A 42 -2.10 -16.44 -1.18
N GLN A 43 -0.96 -16.77 -0.57
CA GLN A 43 -0.32 -15.93 0.45
C GLN A 43 0.16 -14.60 -0.14
N ALA A 44 0.75 -14.62 -1.34
CA ALA A 44 1.16 -13.41 -2.04
C ALA A 44 -0.05 -12.54 -2.41
N GLU A 45 -1.09 -13.14 -2.98
CA GLU A 45 -2.34 -12.45 -3.32
C GLU A 45 -2.99 -11.82 -2.08
N ARG A 46 -3.05 -12.54 -0.96
CA ARG A 46 -3.55 -12.00 0.32
C ARG A 46 -2.74 -10.78 0.76
N SER A 47 -1.41 -10.86 0.70
CA SER A 47 -0.54 -9.74 1.09
C SER A 47 -0.79 -8.49 0.24
N ASP A 48 -0.93 -8.67 -1.07
CA ASP A 48 -1.25 -7.58 -2.00
C ASP A 48 -2.61 -6.96 -1.70
N TRP A 49 -3.63 -7.78 -1.42
CA TRP A 49 -4.95 -7.30 -1.02
C TRP A 49 -4.90 -6.51 0.29
N MET A 50 -4.20 -7.01 1.32
CA MET A 50 -4.03 -6.28 2.59
C MET A 50 -3.32 -4.94 2.38
N SER A 51 -2.29 -4.89 1.53
CA SER A 51 -1.62 -3.64 1.18
C SER A 51 -2.58 -2.65 0.50
N LYS A 52 -3.43 -3.12 -0.43
CA LYS A 52 -4.44 -2.28 -1.08
C LYS A 52 -5.49 -1.77 -0.09
N VAL A 53 -5.95 -2.61 0.84
CA VAL A 53 -6.91 -2.21 1.88
C VAL A 53 -6.29 -1.16 2.81
N ASN A 54 -5.09 -1.41 3.36
CA ASN A 54 -4.40 -0.44 4.22
C ASN A 54 -4.20 0.91 3.53
N LYS A 55 -3.86 0.92 2.24
CA LYS A 55 -3.75 2.16 1.45
C LYS A 55 -5.09 2.89 1.33
N ARG A 56 -6.20 2.17 1.16
CA ARG A 56 -7.55 2.78 1.13
C ARG A 56 -7.92 3.35 2.49
N ASP A 57 -7.67 2.63 3.57
CA ASP A 57 -7.97 3.09 4.93
C ASP A 57 -7.17 4.35 5.28
N THR A 58 -5.88 4.36 4.92
CA THR A 58 -5.02 5.53 5.10
C THR A 58 -5.54 6.73 4.31
N ARG A 59 -5.98 6.52 3.06
CA ARG A 59 -6.55 7.58 2.23
C ARG A 59 -7.86 8.10 2.82
N LEU A 60 -8.72 7.21 3.31
CA LEU A 60 -9.97 7.59 3.97
C LEU A 60 -9.72 8.45 5.21
N ALA A 61 -8.80 8.03 6.08
CA ALA A 61 -8.43 8.80 7.27
C ALA A 61 -7.94 10.21 6.91
N ARG A 62 -7.07 10.33 5.91
CA ARG A 62 -6.58 11.63 5.44
C ARG A 62 -7.66 12.50 4.81
N THR A 63 -8.65 11.91 4.13
CA THR A 63 -9.80 12.67 3.61
C THR A 63 -10.62 13.23 4.76
N LEU A 64 -10.90 12.43 5.80
CA LEU A 64 -11.62 12.90 6.99
C LEU A 64 -10.87 14.04 7.72
N GLU A 65 -9.53 13.97 7.79
CA GLU A 65 -8.71 15.05 8.34
C GLU A 65 -8.86 16.36 7.53
N LEU A 66 -8.87 16.26 6.20
CA LEU A 66 -9.06 17.44 5.34
C LEU A 66 -10.48 18.01 5.46
N GLU A 67 -11.50 17.15 5.55
CA GLU A 67 -12.88 17.57 5.81
C GLU A 67 -12.97 18.35 7.14
N ALA A 68 -12.38 17.82 8.22
CA ALA A 68 -12.35 18.51 9.51
C ALA A 68 -11.63 19.87 9.45
N VAL A 69 -10.55 19.99 8.65
CA VAL A 69 -9.86 21.27 8.42
C VAL A 69 -10.78 22.28 7.71
N LEU A 70 -11.54 21.83 6.71
CA LEU A 70 -12.47 22.67 5.96
C LEU A 70 -13.69 23.08 6.81
N GLU A 71 -14.25 22.15 7.58
CA GLU A 71 -15.36 22.42 8.50
C GLU A 71 -14.97 23.42 9.59
N ALA A 72 -13.76 23.30 10.15
CA ALA A 72 -13.25 24.22 11.16
C ALA A 72 -12.97 25.63 10.61
N GLN A 73 -12.73 25.76 9.30
CA GLN A 73 -12.51 27.05 8.67
C GLN A 73 -13.82 27.89 8.61
N GLY A 74 -14.98 27.22 8.55
CA GLY A 74 -16.29 27.86 8.63
C GLY A 74 -16.71 28.53 7.32
N ASP A 75 -16.75 29.87 7.32
CA ASP A 75 -17.32 30.68 6.24
C ASP A 75 -16.51 30.64 4.94
N LYS A 76 -17.10 31.12 3.83
CA LYS A 76 -16.39 31.21 2.54
C LYS A 76 -15.09 32.00 2.67
N LEU A 77 -14.02 31.44 2.12
CA LEU A 77 -12.73 32.12 1.99
C LEU A 77 -12.88 33.37 1.11
N THR A 78 -12.76 34.56 1.70
CA THR A 78 -12.78 35.84 0.96
C THR A 78 -11.39 36.24 0.45
N GLU A 79 -10.34 35.72 1.08
CA GLU A 79 -8.94 36.02 0.79
C GLU A 79 -8.08 34.76 0.91
N PHE A 80 -6.88 34.78 0.33
CA PHE A 80 -5.96 33.65 0.44
C PHE A 80 -5.51 33.46 1.90
N ASN A 81 -5.57 32.20 2.37
CA ASN A 81 -5.12 31.81 3.70
C ASN A 81 -3.98 30.79 3.61
N ASP A 82 -2.76 31.24 3.93
CA ASP A 82 -1.55 30.40 3.84
C ASP A 82 -1.61 29.19 4.78
N ASP A 83 -2.14 29.36 6.00
CA ASP A 83 -2.24 28.27 6.99
C ASP A 83 -3.20 27.19 6.52
N LEU A 84 -4.36 27.58 5.96
CA LEU A 84 -5.30 26.64 5.37
C LEU A 84 -4.65 25.91 4.19
N TYR A 85 -3.98 26.66 3.32
CA TYR A 85 -3.32 26.10 2.16
C TYR A 85 -2.26 25.06 2.53
N ARG A 86 -1.40 25.35 3.52
CA ARG A 86 -0.40 24.41 4.07
C ARG A 86 -1.03 23.19 4.74
N LYS A 87 -2.25 23.31 5.26
CA LYS A 87 -2.98 22.16 5.81
C LYS A 87 -3.52 21.24 4.72
N LEU A 88 -3.95 21.80 3.58
CA LEU A 88 -4.59 21.05 2.49
C LEU A 88 -3.60 20.49 1.46
N VAL A 89 -2.65 21.32 1.02
CA VAL A 89 -1.73 21.03 -0.09
C VAL A 89 -0.40 20.47 0.43
N GLU A 90 0.02 19.36 -0.15
CA GLU A 90 1.30 18.71 0.10
C GLU A 90 2.41 19.35 -0.74
N LYS A 91 2.16 19.49 -2.05
CA LYS A 91 3.09 20.13 -2.99
C LYS A 91 2.39 20.58 -4.27
N ILE A 92 3.05 21.48 -4.98
CA ILE A 92 2.66 21.94 -6.32
C ILE A 92 3.69 21.43 -7.31
N VAL A 93 3.22 20.84 -8.42
CA VAL A 93 4.06 20.38 -9.51
C VAL A 93 3.78 21.22 -10.75
N VAL A 94 4.81 21.84 -11.31
CA VAL A 94 4.73 22.52 -12.60
C VAL A 94 4.69 21.46 -13.69
N LYS A 95 3.55 21.35 -14.39
CA LYS A 95 3.37 20.41 -15.50
C LYS A 95 3.80 21.03 -16.82
N GLU A 96 3.30 22.24 -17.07
CA GLU A 96 3.58 23.05 -18.27
C GLU A 96 3.62 24.52 -17.85
N ARG A 97 4.07 25.40 -18.76
CA ARG A 97 4.18 26.86 -18.52
C ARG A 97 2.90 27.51 -17.98
N THR A 98 1.73 26.95 -18.27
CA THR A 98 0.42 27.45 -17.85
C THR A 98 -0.40 26.41 -17.09
N LYS A 99 0.23 25.33 -16.60
CA LYS A 99 -0.47 24.25 -15.90
C LYS A 99 0.25 23.83 -14.63
N LEU A 100 -0.48 23.86 -13.52
CA LEU A 100 -0.03 23.39 -12.22
C LEU A 100 -0.84 22.16 -11.80
N ILE A 101 -0.19 21.25 -11.10
CA ILE A 101 -0.84 20.14 -10.40
C ILE A 101 -0.69 20.39 -8.90
N PHE A 102 -1.80 20.59 -8.21
CA PHE A 102 -1.88 20.66 -6.76
C PHE A 102 -2.07 19.26 -6.21
N GLN A 103 -1.11 18.79 -5.43
CA GLN A 103 -1.22 17.51 -4.72
C GLN A 103 -1.69 17.77 -3.30
N PHE A 104 -2.81 17.17 -2.92
CA PHE A 104 -3.39 17.27 -1.58
C PHE A 104 -2.84 16.18 -0.67
N LYS A 105 -2.88 16.40 0.64
CA LYS A 105 -2.36 15.44 1.63
C LYS A 105 -3.06 14.08 1.63
N ASN A 106 -4.33 14.04 1.20
CA ASN A 106 -5.07 12.79 1.00
C ASN A 106 -4.71 12.04 -0.30
N GLY A 107 -3.76 12.56 -1.09
CA GLY A 107 -3.32 11.97 -2.35
C GLY A 107 -4.20 12.29 -3.55
N LEU A 108 -5.18 13.20 -3.41
CA LEU A 108 -5.85 13.79 -4.58
C LEU A 108 -4.91 14.74 -5.31
N ALA A 109 -5.12 14.85 -6.63
CA ALA A 109 -4.41 15.78 -7.48
C ALA A 109 -5.42 16.60 -8.27
N PHE A 110 -5.25 17.92 -8.28
CA PHE A 110 -6.07 18.85 -9.04
C PHE A 110 -5.19 19.59 -10.05
N GLU A 111 -5.56 19.53 -11.33
CA GLU A 111 -4.87 20.22 -12.41
C GLU A 111 -5.58 21.53 -12.70
N GLU A 112 -4.84 22.64 -12.64
CA GLU A 112 -5.35 23.97 -12.93
C GLU A 112 -4.57 24.62 -14.07
N THR A 113 -5.31 25.21 -15.00
CA THR A 113 -4.75 26.02 -16.08
C THR A 113 -4.88 27.49 -15.72
N TYR A 114 -3.77 28.22 -15.75
CA TYR A 114 -3.75 29.65 -15.45
C TYR A 114 -3.25 30.46 -16.63
N THR A 115 -3.71 31.71 -16.73
CA THR A 115 -3.20 32.66 -17.72
C THR A 115 -2.06 33.47 -17.11
N LEU A 116 -0.91 33.44 -17.78
CA LEU A 116 0.20 34.34 -17.44
C LEU A 116 -0.22 35.77 -17.74
N LYS A 117 -0.48 36.56 -16.69
CA LYS A 117 -0.53 38.01 -16.83
C LYS A 117 0.91 38.47 -17.07
N ARG A 118 1.17 39.06 -18.24
CA ARG A 118 2.50 39.58 -18.61
C ARG A 118 3.02 40.51 -17.50
N GLY A 119 4.07 40.07 -16.82
CA GLY A 119 4.86 40.78 -15.83
C GLY A 119 6.12 39.96 -15.59
N HIS A 120 7.29 40.61 -15.60
CA HIS A 120 8.63 40.00 -15.63
C HIS A 120 8.74 38.75 -14.74
N ASP A 121 9.18 37.63 -15.35
CA ASP A 121 9.73 36.48 -14.63
C ASP A 121 10.96 36.96 -13.85
N ILE A 122 10.84 37.12 -12.52
CA ILE A 122 11.98 37.24 -11.63
C ILE A 122 12.26 35.86 -11.03
N PHE A 123 13.04 35.06 -11.77
CA PHE A 123 13.84 33.99 -11.18
C PHE A 123 15.13 34.58 -10.60
#